data_AF-A0A5C0VNE8-F1
#
_entry.id   AF-A0A5C0VNE8-F1
#
_cell.length_a   1.000
_cell.length_b   1.000
_cell.length_c   1.000
_cell.angle_alpha   90.00
_cell.angle_beta   90.00
_cell.angle_gamma   90.00
#
_symmetry.space_group_name_H-M   'P 1'
#
loop_
_entity.id
_entity.type
_entity.pdbx_description
1 polymer ?
#
loop_
_entity_poly.entity_id
_entity_poly.type
_entity_poly.pdbx_seq_one_letter_code
_entity_poly.pdbx_strand_id
1 'polypeptide(L)' 'MKIIWTNFAIENLKAITKYYTKVAGKSIAYKIKTEIFKSTKQLKHYPDSGQEEISLK' A
#
# COMPACT_ATOMS: atom_id res chain seq x y z
N MET A 1 1.25 -16.08 6.70
CA MET A 1 1.49 -15.78 5.26
C MET A 1 2.67 -14.82 5.09
N LYS A 2 3.44 -14.92 4.00
CA LYS A 2 4.53 -13.96 3.69
C LYS A 2 3.99 -12.89 2.73
N ILE A 3 4.15 -11.62 3.08
CA ILE A 3 3.79 -10.50 2.21
C ILE A 3 4.97 -10.24 1.26
N ILE A 4 4.70 -10.26 -0.05
CA ILE A 4 5.67 -9.98 -1.10
C ILE A 4 5.12 -8.82 -1.93
N TRP A 5 5.95 -7.81 -2.17
CA TRP A 5 5.62 -6.68 -3.02
C TRP A 5 6.23 -6.90 -4.40
N THR A 6 5.41 -6.87 -5.45
CA THR A 6 5.90 -6.91 -6.83
C THR A 6 6.60 -5.59 -7.20
N ASN A 7 7.44 -5.61 -8.23
CA ASN A 7 8.05 -4.37 -8.75
C ASN A 7 6.99 -3.33 -9.13
N PHE A 8 5.87 -3.77 -9.72
CA PHE A 8 4.73 -2.90 -10.02
C PHE A 8 4.19 -2.21 -8.76
N ALA A 9 3.95 -2.96 -7.68
CA ALA A 9 3.44 -2.38 -6.44
C ALA A 9 4.45 -1.43 -5.77
N ILE A 10 5.75 -1.74 -5.85
CA ILE A 10 6.84 -0.88 -5.35
C ILE A 10 6.87 0.46 -6.11
N GLU A 11 6.81 0.44 -7.44
CA GLU A 11 6.81 1.67 -8.25
C GLU A 11 5.57 2.52 -8.01
N ASN A 12 4.39 1.90 -7.82
CA ASN A 12 3.18 2.61 -7.43
C ASN A 12 3.32 3.28 -6.06
N LEU A 13 3.88 2.59 -5.05
CA LEU A 13 4.10 3.18 -3.73
C LEU A 13 5.08 4.38 -3.79
N LYS A 14 6.12 4.30 -4.64
CA LYS A 14 7.03 5.42 -4.91
C LYS A 14 6.28 6.58 -5.56
N ALA A 15 5.43 6.31 -6.55
CA ALA A 15 4.65 7.34 -7.24
C ALA A 15 3.69 8.06 -6.27
N ILE A 16 2.95 7.31 -5.44
CA ILE A 16 2.08 7.85 -4.38
C ILE A 16 2.88 8.74 -3.43
N THR A 17 4.01 8.23 -2.92
CA THR A 17 4.87 8.97 -1.98
C THR A 17 5.41 10.26 -2.61
N LYS A 18 5.86 10.20 -3.88
CA LYS A 18 6.36 11.36 -4.63
C LYS A 18 5.28 12.41 -4.85
N TYR A 19 4.07 11.99 -5.22
CA TYR A 19 2.94 12.88 -5.40
C TYR A 19 2.61 13.63 -4.11
N TYR A 20 2.38 12.91 -3.00
CA TYR A 20 2.05 13.54 -1.73
C TYR A 20 3.19 14.37 -1.14
N THR A 21 4.45 14.03 -1.45
CA THR A 21 5.59 14.88 -1.07
C THR A 21 5.50 16.25 -1.74
N LYS A 22 5.07 16.30 -3.01
CA LYS A 22 4.89 17.54 -3.77
C LYS A 22 3.68 18.35 -3.33
N VAL A 23 2.52 17.70 -3.10
CA VAL A 23 1.25 18.42 -2.87
C VAL A 23 0.91 18.67 -1.40
N ALA A 24 1.41 17.84 -0.48
CA ALA A 24 1.07 17.89 0.94
C ALA A 24 2.29 17.92 1.88
N GLY A 25 3.50 17.86 1.31
CA GLY A 25 4.75 17.87 2.05
C GLY A 25 5.19 16.49 2.57
N LYS A 26 6.45 16.43 3.02
CA LYS A 26 7.13 15.19 3.42
C LYS A 26 6.45 14.47 4.59
N SER A 27 5.97 15.21 5.58
CA SER A 27 5.32 14.63 6.77
C SER A 27 4.07 13.83 6.40
N ILE A 28 3.19 14.42 5.58
CA ILE A 28 1.97 13.76 5.13
C ILE A 28 2.29 12.57 4.21
N ALA A 29 3.22 12.72 3.28
CA ALA A 29 3.66 11.62 2.42
C ALA A 29 4.19 10.42 3.22
N TYR A 30 4.99 10.67 4.26
CA TYR A 30 5.52 9.61 5.12
C TYR A 30 4.42 8.94 5.95
N LYS A 31 3.45 9.71 6.47
CA LYS A 31 2.28 9.18 7.17
C LYS A 31 1.48 8.24 6.27
N ILE A 32 1.17 8.65 5.04
CA ILE A 32 0.45 7.83 4.05
C ILE A 32 1.21 6.54 3.74
N LYS A 33 2.52 6.64 3.45
CA LYS A 33 3.36 5.46 3.20
C LYS A 33 3.31 4.48 4.38
N THR A 34 3.37 5.00 5.61
CA THR A 34 3.35 4.20 6.84
C THR A 34 2.01 3.50 7.02
N GLU A 35 0.89 4.19 6.80
CA GLU A 35 -0.45 3.58 6.91
C GLU A 35 -0.68 2.49 5.86
N ILE A 36 -0.16 2.62 4.63
CA ILE A 36 -0.19 1.55 3.62
C ILE A 36 0.57 0.30 4.09
N PHE A 37 1.75 0.48 4.70
CA PHE A 37 2.50 -0.65 5.27
C PHE A 37 1.80 -1.24 6.50
N LYS A 38 1.11 -0.43 7.30
CA LYS A 38 0.37 -0.90 8.47
C LYS A 38 -0.87 -1.69 8.07
N SER A 39 -1.64 -1.23 7.09
CA SER A 39 -2.84 -1.93 6.62
C SER A 39 -2.47 -3.29 6.02
N THR A 40 -1.42 -3.37 5.22
CA THR A 40 -0.98 -4.63 4.61
C THR A 40 -0.52 -5.68 5.63
N LYS A 41 -0.02 -5.29 6.81
CA LYS A 41 0.40 -6.24 7.86
C LYS A 41 -0.74 -7.15 8.33
N GLN A 42 -1.99 -6.72 8.26
CA GLN A 42 -3.12 -7.54 8.69
C GLN A 42 -3.23 -8.84 7.89
N LEU A 43 -2.81 -8.82 6.62
CA LEU A 43 -2.85 -9.98 5.71
C LEU A 43 -1.97 -11.14 6.18
N LYS A 44 -1.03 -10.92 7.12
CA LYS A 44 -0.29 -12.01 7.74
C LYS A 44 -1.19 -12.96 8.53
N HIS A 45 -2.24 -12.41 9.14
CA HIS A 45 -3.19 -13.11 10.01
C HIS A 45 -4.57 -13.30 9.35
N TYR A 46 -4.98 -12.35 8.51
CA TYR A 46 -6.28 -12.33 7.83
C TYR A 46 -6.09 -12.16 6.31
N PRO A 47 -5.60 -13.20 5.61
CA PRO A 47 -5.28 -13.12 4.18
C PRO A 47 -6.48 -12.79 3.31
N ASP A 48 -7.67 -13.27 3.70
CA ASP A 48 -8.93 -13.11 2.96
C ASP A 48 -9.80 -11.96 3.52
N SER A 49 -9.17 -11.03 4.25
CA SER A 49 -9.86 -9.84 4.77
C SER A 49 -10.20 -8.81 3.67
N GLY A 50 -9.62 -8.95 2.48
CA GLY A 50 -9.99 -8.18 1.31
C GLY A 50 -11.29 -8.70 0.69
N GLN A 51 -12.07 -7.80 0.11
CA GLN A 51 -13.22 -8.20 -0.69
C GLN A 51 -12.75 -8.89 -1.98
N GLU A 52 -13.40 -10.00 -2.34
CA GLU A 52 -13.23 -10.59 -3.67
C GLU A 52 -13.79 -9.63 -4.73
N GLU A 53 -12.94 -9.23 -5.67
CA GLU A 53 -13.34 -8.39 -6.79
C GLU A 53 -13.93 -9.27 -7.90
N ILE A 54 -15.22 -9.05 -8.23
CA ILE A 54 -15.94 -9.80 -9.27
C ILE A 54 -15.23 -9.67 -10.64
N SER A 55 -14.53 -8.56 -10.87
CA SER A 55 -13.76 -8.27 -12.08
C SER A 55 -12.51 -9.14 -12.27
N LEU A 56 -12.15 -9.97 -11.29
CA LEU A 56 -11.01 -10.88 -11.34
C LEU A 56 -11.41 -12.36 -11.51
N LYS A 57 -12.70 -12.66 -11.77
CA LYS A 57 -13.20 -14.00 -12.09
C LYS A 57 -13.16 -14.31 -13.59
#